data_AF-A0A7U4DCW6-F1
#
_entry.id   AF-A0A7U4DCW6-F1
#
_cell.length_a   1.000
_cell.length_b   1.000
_cell.length_c   1.000
_cell.angle_alpha   90.00
_cell.angle_beta   90.00
_cell.angle_gamma   90.00
#
_symmetry.space_group_name_H-M   'P 1'
#
loop_
_entity.id
_entity.type
_entity.pdbx_description
1 polymer ?
#
loop_
_entity_poly.entity_id
_entity_poly.type
_entity_poly.pdbx_seq_one_letter_code
_entity_poly.pdbx_strand_id
1 'polypeptide(L)'
;MSEISLDNFDYAILRILQKDNKTSHREISEKIGLSAASVQRRITRMEEKEIILKNCAILNPLKFGEKITSIIEVRLSEDRSVVMDRAKLYFASVEEMNRTGFVGDQLS
;
A
#
# COMPACT_ATOMS: atom_id res chain seq x y z
N MET A 1 -7.54 13.45 17.11
CA MET A 1 -6.38 13.26 16.20
C MET A 1 -6.09 14.62 15.59
N SER A 2 -4.85 15.12 15.64
CA SER A 2 -4.51 16.35 14.94
C SER A 2 -4.46 16.07 13.44
N GLU A 3 -5.30 16.77 12.68
CA GLU A 3 -5.38 16.63 11.23
C GLU A 3 -4.10 17.17 10.61
N ILE A 4 -3.30 16.30 9.98
CA ILE A 4 -2.09 16.71 9.27
C ILE A 4 -2.49 17.06 7.85
N SER A 5 -2.34 18.33 7.48
CA SER A 5 -2.50 18.77 6.11
C SER A 5 -1.24 18.42 5.31
N LEU A 6 -1.41 17.53 4.33
CA LEU A 6 -0.40 17.30 3.29
C LEU A 6 -0.51 18.39 2.23
N ASP A 7 0.63 18.88 1.75
CA ASP A 7 0.68 19.81 0.62
C ASP A 7 1.01 19.09 -0.70
N ASN A 8 1.00 19.85 -1.80
CA ASN A 8 1.29 19.31 -3.14
C ASN A 8 2.68 18.68 -3.26
N PHE A 9 3.67 19.15 -2.49
CA PHE A 9 5.01 18.54 -2.50
C PHE A 9 5.02 17.22 -1.75
N ASP A 10 4.30 17.11 -0.64
CA ASP A 10 4.17 15.84 0.07
C ASP A 10 3.53 14.77 -0.83
N TYR A 11 2.46 15.13 -1.54
CA TYR A 11 1.86 14.22 -2.54
C TYR A 11 2.82 13.86 -3.68
N ALA A 12 3.61 14.81 -4.17
CA ALA A 12 4.60 14.54 -5.21
C ALA A 12 5.70 13.58 -4.72
N ILE A 13 6.19 13.76 -3.49
CA ILE A 13 7.16 12.85 -2.84
C ILE A 13 6.55 11.45 -2.72
N LEU A 14 5.33 11.33 -2.19
CA LEU A 14 4.65 10.04 -2.03
C LEU A 14 4.48 9.31 -3.37
N ARG A 15 4.10 10.02 -4.44
CA ARG A 15 4.00 9.42 -5.79
C ARG A 15 5.34 8.86 -6.27
N ILE A 16 6.44 9.55 -6.00
CA ILE A 16 7.78 9.08 -6.39
C ILE A 16 8.18 7.86 -5.57
N LEU A 17 8.01 7.91 -4.23
CA LEU A 17 8.36 6.81 -3.34
C LEU A 17 7.52 5.55 -3.55
N GLN A 18 6.22 5.71 -3.85
CA GLN A 18 5.34 4.58 -4.18
C GLN A 18 5.76 3.86 -5.48
N LYS A 19 6.40 4.59 -6.41
CA LYS A 19 6.96 3.99 -7.61
C LYS A 19 8.29 3.30 -7.33
N ASP A 20 9.17 3.97 -6.60
CA ASP A 20 10.48 3.43 -6.18
C ASP A 20 10.98 4.17 -4.93
N ASN A 21 10.95 3.48 -3.79
CA ASN A 21 11.41 4.03 -2.51
C ASN A 21 12.94 4.11 -2.38
N LYS A 22 13.69 3.58 -3.35
CA LYS A 22 15.16 3.78 -3.43
C LYS A 22 15.55 5.07 -4.14
N THR A 23 14.60 5.81 -4.70
CA THR A 23 14.88 7.11 -5.33
C THR A 23 15.56 8.03 -4.32
N SER A 24 16.74 8.52 -4.64
CA SER A 24 17.52 9.34 -3.71
C SER A 24 16.84 10.69 -3.43
N HIS A 25 17.04 11.27 -2.24
CA HIS A 25 16.49 12.60 -1.92
C HIS A 25 16.96 13.68 -2.88
N ARG A 26 18.16 13.54 -3.46
CA ARG A 26 18.68 14.43 -4.52
C ARG A 26 17.85 14.32 -5.80
N GLU A 27 17.56 13.11 -6.27
CA GLU A 27 16.72 12.91 -7.46
C GLU A 27 15.28 13.38 -7.26
N ILE A 28 14.72 13.16 -6.07
CA ILE A 28 13.38 13.69 -5.72
C ILE A 28 13.42 15.22 -5.73
N SER A 29 14.44 15.82 -5.11
CA SER A 29 14.69 17.26 -5.08
C SER A 29 14.72 17.86 -6.49
N GLU A 30 15.47 17.26 -7.41
CA GLU A 30 15.58 17.70 -8.80
C GLU A 30 14.24 17.62 -9.55
N LYS A 31 13.42 16.60 -9.27
CA LYS A 31 12.11 16.42 -9.92
C LYS A 31 11.04 17.40 -9.45
N ILE A 32 11.09 17.83 -8.19
CA ILE A 32 10.00 18.62 -7.58
C ILE A 32 10.41 20.04 -7.19
N GLY A 33 11.67 20.44 -7.39
CA GLY A 33 12.12 21.81 -7.14
C GLY A 33 12.27 22.18 -5.65
N LEU A 34 12.44 21.18 -4.77
CA LEU A 34 12.79 21.39 -3.35
C LEU A 34 14.26 21.09 -3.12
N SER A 35 14.82 21.54 -1.99
CA SER A 35 16.16 21.09 -1.56
C SER A 35 16.10 19.64 -1.03
N ALA A 36 17.19 18.89 -1.18
CA ALA A 36 17.29 17.52 -0.65
C ALA A 36 17.03 17.45 0.87
N ALA A 37 17.45 18.47 1.62
CA ALA A 37 17.17 18.57 3.06
C ALA A 37 15.67 18.79 3.37
N SER A 38 14.95 19.54 2.53
CA SER A 38 13.50 19.71 2.66
C SER A 38 12.76 18.41 2.38
N VAL A 39 13.17 17.68 1.33
CA VAL A 39 12.63 16.35 1.00
C VAL A 39 12.82 15.38 2.18
N GLN A 40 14.04 15.29 2.72
CA GLN A 40 14.33 14.45 3.87
C GLN A 40 13.41 14.74 5.06
N ARG A 41 13.28 16.01 5.45
CA ARG A 41 12.42 16.41 6.59
C ARG A 41 10.96 16.03 6.37
N ARG A 42 10.45 16.18 5.14
CA ARG A 42 9.07 15.83 4.80
C ARG A 42 8.84 14.33 4.87
N ILE A 43 9.76 13.52 4.34
CA ILE A 43 9.68 12.06 4.42
C ILE A 43 9.69 11.61 5.89
N THR A 44 10.67 12.07 6.67
CA THR A 44 10.77 11.73 8.10
C THR A 44 9.50 12.14 8.86
N ARG A 45 8.96 13.34 8.61
CA ARG A 45 7.68 13.76 9.19
C ARG A 45 6.53 12.83 8.80
N MET A 46 6.44 12.41 7.55
CA MET A 46 5.37 11.50 7.10
C MET A 46 5.52 10.09 7.70
N GLU A 47 6.73 9.62 7.95
CA GLU A 47 7.01 8.36 8.66
C GLU A 47 6.64 8.45 10.15
N GLU A 48 7.10 9.48 10.85
CA GLU A 48 6.78 9.75 12.27
C GLU A 48 5.27 9.89 12.53
N LYS A 49 4.52 10.29 11.50
CA LYS A 49 3.08 10.50 11.54
C LYS A 49 2.29 9.34 10.97
N GLU A 50 2.94 8.20 10.70
CA GLU A 50 2.33 6.97 10.21
C GLU A 50 1.58 7.14 8.86
N ILE A 51 1.89 8.20 8.10
CA ILE A 51 1.43 8.39 6.72
C ILE A 51 2.19 7.43 5.80
N ILE A 52 3.50 7.26 6.05
CA ILE A 52 4.30 6.19 5.47
C ILE A 52 4.43 5.10 6.54
N LEU A 53 3.67 4.01 6.36
CA LEU A 53 3.65 2.89 7.31
C LEU A 53 4.85 1.97 7.18
N LYS A 54 5.32 1.73 5.94
CA LYS A 54 6.41 0.80 5.67
C LYS A 54 7.02 0.99 4.28
N ASN A 55 8.27 0.57 4.15
CA ASN A 55 8.99 0.41 2.89
C ASN A 55 9.19 -1.08 2.60
N CYS A 56 8.72 -1.55 1.43
CA CYS A 56 8.74 -2.98 1.09
C CYS A 56 9.46 -3.24 -0.23
N ALA A 57 10.15 -4.37 -0.32
CA ALA A 57 10.69 -4.88 -1.57
C ALA A 57 9.61 -5.68 -2.33
N ILE A 58 9.53 -5.47 -3.65
CA ILE A 58 8.74 -6.32 -4.55
C ILE A 58 9.69 -7.39 -5.08
N LEU A 59 9.42 -8.65 -4.74
CA LEU A 59 10.24 -9.79 -5.15
C LEU A 59 9.73 -10.36 -6.48
N ASN A 60 10.66 -10.84 -7.33
CA ASN A 60 10.28 -11.56 -8.55
C ASN A 60 9.88 -13.00 -8.16
N PRO A 61 8.59 -13.37 -8.21
CA PRO A 61 8.13 -14.68 -7.76
C PRO A 61 8.78 -15.85 -8.55
N LEU A 62 9.13 -15.64 -9.82
CA LEU A 62 9.76 -16.67 -10.67
C LEU A 62 11.15 -17.11 -10.20
N LYS A 63 11.80 -16.32 -9.33
CA LYS A 63 13.15 -16.61 -8.81
C LYS A 63 13.15 -17.37 -7.49
N PHE A 64 11.99 -17.63 -6.88
CA PHE A 64 11.89 -18.22 -5.54
C PHE A 64 11.21 -19.61 -5.52
N GLY A 65 11.14 -20.30 -6.66
CA GLY A 65 10.49 -21.61 -6.78
C GLY A 65 8.97 -21.47 -6.93
N GLU A 66 8.36 -22.37 -7.71
CA GLU A 66 6.98 -22.24 -8.15
C GLU A 66 6.00 -22.07 -6.98
N LYS A 67 5.26 -20.96 -7.00
CA LYS A 67 3.92 -20.90 -6.42
C LYS A 67 3.01 -20.28 -7.46
N ILE A 68 2.20 -21.13 -8.09
CA ILE A 68 1.09 -20.72 -8.94
C ILE A 68 0.34 -19.59 -8.23
N THR A 69 0.34 -18.39 -8.81
CA THR A 69 -0.46 -17.29 -8.30
C THR A 69 -1.85 -17.44 -8.89
N SER A 70 -2.79 -17.95 -8.10
CA SER A 70 -4.19 -18.10 -8.49
C SER A 70 -5.02 -16.95 -7.92
N ILE A 71 -5.93 -16.42 -8.75
CA ILE A 71 -7.01 -15.56 -8.28
C ILE A 71 -8.19 -16.46 -7.99
N ILE A 72 -8.70 -16.44 -6.77
CA ILE A 72 -9.87 -17.23 -6.35
C ILE A 72 -11.03 -16.27 -6.12
N GLU A 73 -12.08 -16.40 -6.91
CA GLU A 73 -13.36 -15.74 -6.64
C GLU A 73 -14.16 -16.61 -5.67
N VAL A 74 -14.53 -16.06 -4.52
CA VAL A 74 -15.36 -16.75 -3.52
C VAL A 74 -16.71 -16.05 -3.47
N ARG A 75 -17.75 -16.76 -3.90
CA ARG A 75 -19.14 -16.32 -3.75
C ARG A 75 -19.71 -16.88 -2.47
N LEU A 76 -20.19 -16.01 -1.59
CA LEU A 76 -20.90 -16.41 -0.39
C LEU A 76 -22.36 -16.67 -0.76
N SER A 77 -22.88 -17.86 -0.40
CA SER A 77 -24.28 -18.23 -0.68
C SER A 77 -25.29 -17.55 0.25
N GLU A 78 -24.83 -16.97 1.37
CA GLU A 78 -25.65 -16.18 2.29
C GLU A 78 -25.05 -14.78 2.47
N ASP A 79 -25.83 -13.74 2.14
CA ASP A 79 -25.47 -12.34 2.35
C ASP A 79 -25.83 -11.87 3.76
N ARG A 80 -25.34 -12.60 4.77
CA ARG A 80 -25.43 -12.20 6.17
C ARG A 80 -24.11 -11.58 6.60
N SER A 81 -24.15 -10.42 7.25
CA SER A 81 -22.98 -9.70 7.77
C SER A 81 -22.02 -10.60 8.54
N VAL A 82 -22.55 -11.52 9.35
CA VAL A 82 -21.76 -12.47 10.16
C VAL A 82 -20.92 -13.44 9.31
N VAL A 83 -21.44 -13.88 8.16
CA VAL A 83 -20.72 -14.80 7.25
C VAL A 83 -19.59 -14.06 6.56
N MET A 84 -19.86 -12.82 6.12
CA MET A 84 -18.87 -11.95 5.51
C MET A 84 -17.71 -11.62 6.48
N ASP A 85 -18.02 -11.31 7.73
CA ASP A 85 -17.00 -10.98 8.73
C ASP A 85 -16.12 -12.18 9.09
N ARG A 86 -16.69 -13.39 9.16
CA ARG A 86 -15.91 -14.62 9.33
C ARG A 86 -15.01 -14.92 8.13
N ALA A 87 -15.52 -14.75 6.91
CA ALA A 87 -14.73 -14.94 5.69
C ALA A 87 -13.54 -13.96 5.65
N LYS A 88 -13.76 -12.69 6.02
CA LYS A 88 -12.68 -11.68 6.14
C LYS A 88 -11.58 -12.11 7.09
N LEU A 89 -11.95 -12.53 8.30
CA LEU A 89 -10.98 -12.96 9.31
C LEU A 89 -10.21 -14.20 8.86
N TYR A 90 -10.89 -15.18 8.26
CA TYR A 90 -10.25 -16.40 7.76
C TYR A 90 -9.23 -16.07 6.67
N PHE A 91 -9.63 -15.36 5.61
CA PHE A 91 -8.75 -15.07 4.48
C PHE A 91 -7.57 -14.17 4.86
N ALA A 92 -7.76 -13.23 5.79
CA ALA A 92 -6.65 -12.42 6.31
C ALA A 92 -5.60 -13.21 7.11
N SER A 93 -5.95 -14.41 7.59
CA SER A 93 -5.07 -15.27 8.40
C SER A 93 -4.24 -16.28 7.59
N VAL A 94 -4.52 -16.43 6.29
CA VAL A 94 -3.83 -17.39 5.41
C VAL A 94 -2.49 -16.80 4.97
N GLU A 95 -1.39 -17.43 5.35
CA GLU A 95 -0.02 -16.94 5.08
C GLU A 95 0.28 -16.88 3.57
N GLU A 96 -0.31 -17.78 2.78
CA GLU A 96 -0.15 -17.82 1.33
C GLU A 96 -0.97 -16.73 0.60
N MET A 97 -1.83 -16.00 1.31
CA MET A 97 -2.70 -15.01 0.71
C MET A 97 -2.01 -13.64 0.61
N ASN A 98 -1.53 -13.32 -0.58
CA ASN A 98 -0.84 -12.05 -0.81
C ASN A 98 -1.77 -10.82 -0.74
N ARG A 99 -3.02 -10.94 -1.20
CA ARG A 99 -4.03 -9.88 -1.18
C ARG A 99 -5.46 -10.46 -1.12
N THR A 100 -6.33 -9.77 -0.39
CA THR A 100 -7.79 -9.98 -0.39
C THR A 100 -8.48 -8.71 -0.88
N GLY A 101 -9.55 -8.88 -1.64
CA GLY A 101 -10.44 -7.79 -2.03
C GLY A 101 -11.89 -8.26 -1.88
N PHE A 102 -12.73 -7.42 -1.29
CA PHE A 102 -14.16 -7.69 -1.15
C PHE A 102 -14.89 -6.78 -2.12
N VAL A 103 -15.59 -7.39 -3.07
CA VAL A 103 -16.48 -6.68 -3.99
C VAL A 103 -17.88 -6.87 -3.44
N GLY A 104 -18.48 -5.78 -2.94
CA GLY A 104 -19.93 -5.77 -2.72
C GLY A 104 -20.60 -5.74 -4.09
N ASP A 105 -21.65 -6.54 -4.30
CA ASP A 105 -22.45 -6.46 -5.51
C ASP A 105 -23.00 -5.04 -5.64
N GLN A 106 -22.44 -4.24 -6.54
CA GLN A 106 -23.16 -3.15 -7.19
C GLN A 106 -23.76 -3.71 -8.47
N LEU A 107 -24.77 -4.56 -8.32
CA LEU A 107 -25.73 -4.82 -9.38
C LEU A 107 -26.81 -3.73 -9.29
N SER A 108 -26.61 -2.67 -10.09
CA SER A 108 -27.55 -1.61 -10.52
C SER A 108 -28.31 -0.83 -9.45
#